data_AF-A0A5N7B2I4-F1
#
_entry.id   AF-A0A5N7B2I4-F1
#
_cell.length_a   1.000
_cell.length_b   1.000
_cell.length_c   1.000
_cell.angle_alpha   90.00
_cell.angle_beta   90.00
_cell.angle_gamma   90.00
#
_symmetry.space_group_name_H-M   'P 1'
#
loop_
_entity.id
_entity.type
_entity.pdbx_description
1 polymer ?
#
loop_
_entity_poly.entity_id
_entity_poly.type
_entity_poly.pdbx_seq_one_letter_code
_entity_poly.pdbx_strand_id
1 'polypeptide(L)'
;MVQNATRTGAGSSSREYGITFECPPPLAVRPRAPFTLPVIVAVRPVGAPRDSSVQQLVVNVSLRNESGTAACPGLTGTLTSSVRSRHGNTMNGFGRFSGLAIAQPGRYRLRVMLGAASAAGVTTRDYIDSSVIEVHTGAPVSQRPTPSQVTKLQNLIPENIDLSASDIAAWQQA
;
A
#
# COMPACT_ATOMS: atom_id res chain seq x y z
N MET A 1 46.49 21.05 -18.92
CA MET A 1 45.07 20.71 -19.14
C MET A 1 45.01 19.27 -19.62
N VAL A 2 44.34 18.37 -18.90
CA VAL A 2 43.20 17.56 -19.37
C VAL A 2 42.64 16.87 -18.11
N GLN A 3 41.32 16.96 -17.97
CA GLN A 3 40.52 16.76 -16.77
C GLN A 3 40.33 15.28 -16.39
N ASN A 4 40.26 15.04 -15.08
CA ASN A 4 39.56 13.93 -14.46
C ASN A 4 38.11 13.87 -14.96
N ALA A 5 37.67 12.71 -15.42
CA ALA A 5 36.26 12.35 -15.46
C ALA A 5 36.12 10.92 -14.94
N THR A 6 36.17 10.78 -13.61
CA THR A 6 35.48 9.71 -12.91
C THR A 6 34.00 9.80 -13.29
N ARG A 7 33.59 9.03 -14.30
CA ARG A 7 32.18 8.74 -14.54
C ARG A 7 31.68 7.98 -13.32
N THR A 8 31.08 8.72 -12.40
CA THR A 8 30.14 8.19 -11.44
C THR A 8 29.09 7.43 -12.24
N GLY A 9 29.13 6.11 -12.13
CA GLY A 9 28.08 5.25 -12.67
C GLY A 9 26.76 5.73 -12.11
N ALA A 10 25.96 6.37 -12.95
CA ALA A 10 24.59 6.71 -12.62
C ALA A 10 23.89 5.40 -12.25
N GLY A 11 23.53 5.25 -10.98
CA GLY A 11 22.75 4.12 -10.50
C GLY A 11 21.48 4.05 -11.32
N SER A 12 21.41 3.08 -12.24
CA SER A 12 20.21 2.81 -13.01
C SER A 12 19.17 2.28 -12.03
N SER A 13 18.26 3.14 -11.59
CA SER A 13 17.05 2.72 -10.89
C SER A 13 16.19 1.94 -11.89
N SER A 14 16.44 0.64 -12.01
CA SER A 14 15.68 -0.32 -12.82
C SER A 14 14.31 -0.63 -12.20
N ARG A 15 13.61 0.39 -11.68
CA ARG A 15 12.26 0.23 -11.17
C ARG A 15 11.32 0.11 -12.37
N GLU A 16 10.79 -1.09 -12.57
CA GLU A 16 9.79 -1.39 -13.59
C GLU A 16 8.40 -0.89 -13.17
N TYR A 17 8.18 -0.75 -11.86
CA TYR A 17 6.93 -0.30 -11.27
C TYR A 17 7.21 0.71 -10.16
N GLY A 18 6.27 1.64 -9.96
CA GLY A 18 6.18 2.51 -8.80
C GLY A 18 4.94 2.17 -7.99
N ILE A 19 5.07 2.27 -6.66
CA ILE A 19 3.97 2.05 -5.71
C ILE A 19 3.78 3.35 -4.90
N THR A 20 2.54 3.80 -4.73
CA THR A 20 2.21 4.99 -3.91
C THR A 20 0.97 4.76 -3.06
N PHE A 21 0.89 5.38 -1.89
CA PHE A 21 -0.34 5.35 -1.09
C PHE A 21 -1.38 6.31 -1.67
N GLU A 22 -2.53 5.77 -2.06
CA GLU A 22 -3.69 6.57 -2.42
C GLU A 22 -4.52 6.89 -1.17
N CYS A 23 -4.68 5.90 -0.28
CA CYS A 23 -5.23 6.04 1.05
C CYS A 23 -4.23 5.42 2.04
N PRO A 24 -3.38 6.23 2.72
CA PRO A 24 -2.41 5.72 3.67
C PRO A 24 -3.11 5.19 4.94
N PRO A 25 -2.43 4.37 5.76
CA PRO A 25 -2.98 4.00 7.05
C PRO A 25 -3.18 5.20 7.98
N PRO A 26 -4.07 5.11 8.97
CA PRO A 26 -4.18 6.12 10.01
C PRO A 26 -2.87 6.34 10.77
N LEU A 27 -2.65 7.56 11.26
CA LEU A 27 -1.48 7.89 12.08
C LEU A 27 -1.59 7.38 13.52
N ALA A 28 -2.80 7.16 14.02
CA ALA A 28 -3.05 6.61 15.35
C ALA A 28 -4.25 5.66 15.35
N VAL A 29 -4.12 4.51 16.01
CA VAL A 29 -5.16 3.47 16.09
C VAL A 29 -5.17 2.80 17.47
N ARG A 30 -6.32 2.23 17.84
CA ARG A 30 -6.41 1.44 19.06
C ARG A 30 -5.91 0.00 18.82
N PRO A 31 -5.25 -0.62 19.81
CA PRO A 31 -4.90 -2.04 19.73
C PRO A 31 -6.12 -2.90 19.41
N ARG A 32 -5.97 -3.82 18.44
CA ARG A 32 -6.99 -4.79 17.99
C ARG A 32 -8.25 -4.17 17.35
N ALA A 33 -8.36 -2.85 17.27
CA ALA A 33 -9.44 -2.21 16.53
C ALA A 33 -9.09 -2.20 15.03
N PRO A 34 -10.00 -2.65 14.14
CA PRO A 34 -9.82 -2.51 12.70
C PRO A 34 -9.74 -1.05 12.30
N PHE A 35 -8.92 -0.76 11.28
CA PHE A 35 -8.90 0.55 10.64
C PHE A 35 -10.26 0.78 10.00
N THR A 36 -10.87 1.93 10.29
CA THR A 36 -12.14 2.32 9.67
C THR A 36 -11.97 2.52 8.17
N LEU A 37 -10.89 3.21 7.78
CA LEU A 37 -10.54 3.44 6.38
C LEU A 37 -9.66 2.32 5.84
N PRO A 38 -9.85 1.90 4.56
CA PRO A 38 -8.96 0.95 3.93
C PRO A 38 -7.60 1.58 3.67
N VAL A 39 -6.57 0.74 3.58
CA VAL A 39 -5.27 1.14 3.01
C VAL A 39 -5.31 0.83 1.52
N ILE A 40 -5.07 1.82 0.68
CA ILE A 40 -5.09 1.69 -0.78
C ILE A 40 -3.77 2.15 -1.34
N VAL A 41 -3.17 1.34 -2.22
CA VAL A 41 -1.97 1.68 -2.98
C VAL A 41 -2.27 1.71 -4.47
N ALA A 42 -1.67 2.66 -5.18
CA ALA A 42 -1.58 2.62 -6.64
C ALA A 42 -0.28 1.94 -7.05
N VAL A 43 -0.36 1.17 -8.14
CA VAL A 43 0.77 0.55 -8.82
C VAL A 43 0.77 1.05 -10.25
N ARG A 44 1.90 1.61 -10.69
CA ARG A 44 2.08 2.19 -12.02
C ARG A 44 3.36 1.65 -12.65
N PRO A 45 3.36 1.24 -13.92
CA PRO A 45 4.60 0.96 -14.66
C PRO A 45 5.47 2.22 -14.74
N VAL A 46 6.79 2.04 -14.61
CA VAL A 46 7.79 3.08 -14.81
C VAL A 46 8.55 2.71 -16.08
N GLY A 47 8.03 3.20 -17.21
CA GLY A 47 8.48 2.81 -18.54
C GLY A 47 7.78 1.57 -19.09
N ALA A 48 8.33 0.99 -20.15
CA ALA A 48 7.79 -0.22 -20.75
C ALA A 48 8.13 -1.45 -19.89
N PRO A 49 7.14 -2.26 -19.48
CA PRO A 49 7.39 -3.53 -18.79
C PRO A 49 8.33 -4.40 -19.63
N ARG A 50 9.37 -4.93 -19.01
CA ARG A 50 10.39 -5.72 -19.70
C ARG A 50 10.15 -7.21 -19.59
N ASP A 51 9.35 -7.62 -18.59
CA ASP A 51 9.11 -9.02 -18.26
C ASP A 51 7.71 -9.46 -18.70
N SER A 52 7.62 -10.10 -19.86
CA SER A 52 6.37 -10.67 -20.40
C SER A 52 5.91 -11.94 -19.68
N SER A 53 6.69 -12.47 -18.73
CA SER A 53 6.33 -13.68 -17.98
C SER A 53 5.44 -13.40 -16.76
N VAL A 54 5.28 -12.12 -16.39
CA VAL A 54 4.43 -11.71 -15.28
C VAL A 54 2.96 -11.93 -15.66
N GLN A 55 2.31 -12.83 -14.93
CA GLN A 55 0.89 -13.14 -15.12
C GLN A 55 0.00 -12.19 -14.32
N GLN A 56 0.46 -11.80 -13.13
CA GLN A 56 -0.32 -10.99 -12.22
C GLN A 56 0.57 -10.20 -11.26
N LEU A 57 0.16 -8.97 -10.95
CA LEU A 57 0.73 -8.21 -9.85
C LEU A 57 -0.14 -8.38 -8.59
N VAL A 58 0.54 -8.57 -7.47
CA VAL A 58 -0.07 -8.76 -6.14
C VAL A 58 0.66 -7.84 -5.17
N VAL A 59 -0.05 -7.20 -4.27
CA VAL A 59 0.55 -6.47 -3.16
C VAL A 59 0.29 -7.19 -1.84
N ASN A 60 1.31 -7.25 -1.00
CA ASN A 60 1.22 -7.76 0.36
C ASN A 60 1.52 -6.63 1.36
N VAL A 61 0.81 -6.61 2.48
CA VAL A 61 1.07 -5.68 3.58
C VAL A 61 1.59 -6.44 4.80
N SER A 62 2.65 -5.91 5.40
CA SER A 62 3.28 -6.44 6.61
C SER A 62 3.55 -5.34 7.63
N LEU A 63 3.56 -5.69 8.91
CA LEU A 63 3.92 -4.77 9.98
C LEU A 63 5.44 -4.73 10.16
N ARG A 64 5.96 -3.53 10.36
CA ARG A 64 7.37 -3.27 10.66
C ARG A 64 7.48 -2.47 11.94
N ASN A 65 8.63 -2.58 12.59
CA ASN A 65 9.00 -1.68 13.68
C ASN A 65 9.05 -0.22 13.20
N GLU A 66 9.16 0.72 14.13
CA GLU A 66 9.19 2.16 13.83
C GLU A 66 10.25 2.55 12.77
N SER A 67 11.42 1.91 12.79
CA SER A 67 12.51 2.15 11.83
C SER A 67 12.31 1.48 10.47
N GLY A 68 11.30 0.62 10.31
CA GLY A 68 11.05 -0.13 9.07
C GLY A 68 12.05 -1.26 8.80
N THR A 69 12.93 -1.60 9.75
CA THR A 69 14.04 -2.54 9.54
C THR A 69 13.68 -3.99 9.88
N ALA A 70 12.76 -4.20 10.83
CA ALA A 70 12.39 -5.54 11.30
C ALA A 70 10.90 -5.81 11.09
N ALA A 71 10.57 -7.05 10.74
CA ALA A 71 9.19 -7.52 10.74
C ALA A 71 8.64 -7.59 12.16
N CYS A 72 7.39 -7.19 12.33
CA CYS A 72 6.67 -7.32 13.60
C CYS A 72 5.45 -8.23 13.42
N PRO A 73 5.16 -9.11 14.38
CA PRO A 73 3.91 -9.87 14.38
C PRO A 73 2.71 -8.98 14.77
N GLY A 74 1.50 -9.48 14.56
CA GLY A 74 0.29 -8.87 15.13
C GLY A 74 -0.50 -7.96 14.21
N LEU A 75 -0.18 -7.92 12.90
CA LEU A 75 -1.09 -7.37 11.89
C LEU A 75 -2.06 -8.46 11.42
N THR A 76 -3.35 -8.12 11.41
CA THR A 76 -4.44 -9.01 10.99
C THR A 76 -5.32 -8.32 9.95
N GLY A 77 -6.25 -9.04 9.32
CA GLY A 77 -7.13 -8.55 8.27
C GLY A 77 -6.76 -9.06 6.88
N THR A 78 -7.16 -8.35 5.84
CA THR A 78 -6.78 -8.69 4.45
C THR A 78 -5.36 -8.24 4.19
N LEU A 79 -4.40 -9.17 4.22
CA LEU A 79 -2.96 -8.85 4.09
C LEU A 79 -2.42 -8.93 2.66
N THR A 80 -3.22 -9.44 1.72
CA THR A 80 -2.82 -9.61 0.32
C THR A 80 -3.94 -9.12 -0.59
N SER A 81 -3.59 -8.40 -1.65
CA SER A 81 -4.54 -7.92 -2.65
C SER A 81 -3.94 -8.06 -4.05
N SER A 82 -4.73 -8.55 -4.99
CA SER A 82 -4.42 -8.41 -6.42
C SER A 82 -4.38 -6.92 -6.79
N VAL A 83 -3.52 -6.54 -7.73
CA VAL A 83 -3.57 -5.22 -8.36
C VAL A 83 -4.66 -5.23 -9.42
N ARG A 84 -5.69 -4.39 -9.23
CA ARG A 84 -6.89 -4.34 -10.07
C ARG A 84 -7.17 -2.95 -10.63
N SER A 85 -7.87 -2.90 -11.75
CA SER A 85 -8.55 -1.72 -12.29
C SER A 85 -9.96 -2.10 -12.70
N ARG A 86 -10.68 -1.15 -13.31
CA ARG A 86 -12.01 -1.40 -13.89
C ARG A 86 -12.08 -2.59 -14.86
N HIS A 87 -10.95 -3.00 -15.44
CA HIS A 87 -10.85 -4.12 -16.38
C HIS A 87 -10.41 -5.44 -15.73
N GLY A 88 -10.30 -5.50 -14.40
CA GLY A 88 -9.86 -6.69 -13.67
C GLY A 88 -8.39 -6.61 -13.26
N ASN A 89 -7.72 -7.76 -13.15
CA ASN A 89 -6.31 -7.84 -12.78
C ASN A 89 -5.44 -7.12 -13.81
N THR A 90 -4.48 -6.33 -13.35
CA THR A 90 -3.72 -5.41 -14.20
C THR A 90 -2.32 -5.16 -13.64
N MET A 91 -1.41 -4.75 -14.51
CA MET A 91 -0.08 -4.26 -14.13
C MET A 91 -0.07 -2.75 -13.78
N ASN A 92 -1.19 -2.07 -14.03
CA ASN A 92 -1.42 -0.66 -13.74
C ASN A 92 -2.78 -0.52 -13.07
N GLY A 93 -2.80 -0.36 -11.75
CA GLY A 93 -4.05 -0.38 -11.00
C GLY A 93 -3.84 -0.12 -9.52
N PHE A 94 -4.66 -0.74 -8.68
CA PHE A 94 -4.68 -0.48 -7.24
C PHE A 94 -4.79 -1.78 -6.47
N GLY A 95 -4.14 -1.80 -5.30
CA GLY A 95 -4.36 -2.82 -4.27
C GLY A 95 -5.09 -2.22 -3.08
N ARG A 96 -6.00 -2.98 -2.48
CA ARG A 96 -6.79 -2.55 -1.33
C ARG A 96 -6.68 -3.55 -0.20
N PHE A 97 -6.37 -3.04 0.99
CA PHE A 97 -6.36 -3.80 2.23
C PHE A 97 -7.46 -3.26 3.14
N SER A 98 -8.32 -4.14 3.65
CA SER A 98 -9.47 -3.78 4.49
C SER A 98 -9.50 -4.61 5.77
N GLY A 99 -10.05 -4.02 6.82
CA GLY A 99 -10.11 -4.65 8.15
C GLY A 99 -8.74 -4.85 8.80
N LEU A 100 -7.74 -4.04 8.42
CA LEU A 100 -6.42 -4.14 9.03
C LEU A 100 -6.47 -3.75 10.51
N ALA A 101 -5.87 -4.55 11.39
CA ALA A 101 -5.77 -4.24 12.81
C ALA A 101 -4.39 -4.61 13.37
N ILE A 102 -3.86 -3.78 14.27
CA ILE A 102 -2.58 -4.01 14.94
C ILE A 102 -2.83 -4.43 16.39
N ALA A 103 -2.32 -5.60 16.78
CA ALA A 103 -2.71 -6.26 18.02
C ALA A 103 -2.13 -5.62 19.29
N GLN A 104 -0.93 -5.07 19.22
CA GLN A 104 -0.16 -4.61 20.39
C GLN A 104 0.06 -3.09 20.36
N PRO A 105 0.03 -2.41 21.51
CA PRO A 105 0.49 -1.03 21.62
C PRO A 105 1.94 -0.87 21.19
N GLY A 106 2.27 0.27 20.58
CA GLY A 106 3.62 0.56 20.10
C GLY A 106 3.64 1.52 18.92
N ARG A 107 4.81 1.67 18.30
CA ARG A 107 5.03 2.51 17.11
C ARG A 107 5.49 1.62 15.97
N TYR A 108 4.74 1.65 14.87
CA TYR A 108 4.93 0.72 13.76
C TYR A 108 4.86 1.43 12.41
N ARG A 109 5.29 0.74 11.36
CA ARG A 109 5.01 1.10 9.96
C ARG A 109 4.32 -0.06 9.27
N LEU A 110 3.48 0.24 8.28
CA LEU A 110 3.07 -0.76 7.30
C LEU A 110 4.02 -0.73 6.11
N ARG A 111 4.57 -1.89 5.78
CA ARG A 111 5.28 -2.10 4.52
C ARG A 111 4.35 -2.75 3.53
N VAL A 112 4.13 -2.11 2.40
CA VAL A 112 3.45 -2.70 1.24
C VAL A 112 4.50 -3.13 0.23
N MET A 113 4.54 -4.43 -0.06
CA MET A 113 5.46 -5.05 -1.03
C MET A 113 4.70 -5.42 -2.29
N LEU A 114 5.25 -5.09 -3.45
CA LEU A 114 4.75 -5.53 -4.76
C LEU A 114 5.43 -6.84 -5.14
N GLY A 115 4.61 -7.87 -5.32
CA GLY A 115 4.97 -9.14 -5.91
C GLY A 115 4.54 -9.23 -7.38
N ALA A 116 5.39 -9.80 -8.21
CA ALA A 116 5.05 -10.24 -9.55
C ALA A 116 4.96 -11.78 -9.55
N ALA A 117 3.76 -12.29 -9.80
CA ALA A 117 3.47 -13.71 -9.90
C ALA A 117 3.69 -14.20 -11.33
N SER A 118 4.35 -15.35 -11.45
CA SER A 118 4.63 -16.05 -12.70
C SER A 118 4.51 -17.56 -12.47
N ALA A 119 4.60 -18.36 -13.54
CA ALA A 119 4.64 -19.82 -13.43
C ALA A 119 5.83 -20.34 -12.59
N ALA A 120 6.91 -19.55 -12.48
CA ALA A 120 8.10 -19.89 -11.68
C ALA A 120 7.97 -19.49 -10.20
N GLY A 121 6.87 -18.84 -9.81
CA GLY A 121 6.62 -18.35 -8.45
C GLY A 121 6.47 -16.84 -8.37
N VAL A 122 6.53 -16.31 -7.15
CA VAL A 122 6.33 -14.88 -6.85
C VAL A 122 7.66 -14.21 -6.53
N THR A 123 7.97 -13.13 -7.26
CA THR A 123 9.17 -12.31 -7.05
C THR A 123 8.77 -10.96 -6.45
N THR A 124 9.49 -10.48 -5.44
CA THR A 124 9.29 -9.10 -4.93
C THR A 124 9.96 -8.12 -5.89
N ARG A 125 9.22 -7.11 -6.34
CA ARG A 125 9.70 -6.09 -7.30
C ARG A 125 10.03 -4.76 -6.64
N ASP A 126 9.21 -4.31 -5.69
CA ASP A 126 9.43 -3.06 -4.98
C ASP A 126 8.67 -3.08 -3.64
N TYR A 127 8.92 -2.09 -2.78
CA TYR A 127 8.16 -1.87 -1.56
C TYR A 127 8.10 -0.39 -1.19
N ILE A 128 7.07 -0.02 -0.43
CA ILE A 128 6.96 1.27 0.24
C ILE A 128 6.59 1.09 1.70
N ASP A 129 7.05 2.01 2.54
CA ASP A 129 6.67 2.08 3.94
C ASP A 129 5.73 3.27 4.19
N SER A 130 4.74 3.07 5.05
CA SER A 130 3.91 4.17 5.54
C SER A 130 4.68 5.07 6.49
N SER A 131 4.08 6.22 6.82
CA SER A 131 4.41 6.97 8.05
C SER A 131 4.25 6.08 9.30
N VAL A 132 4.85 6.51 10.41
CA VAL A 132 4.70 5.83 11.70
C VAL A 132 3.24 5.89 12.15
N ILE A 133 2.73 4.75 12.62
CA ILE A 133 1.42 4.55 13.22
C ILE A 133 1.63 4.38 14.72
N GLU A 134 0.97 5.22 15.51
CA GLU A 134 0.93 5.10 16.96
C GLU A 134 -0.24 4.21 17.39
N VAL A 135 0.07 3.11 18.07
CA VAL A 135 -0.93 2.17 18.56
C VAL A 135 -1.04 2.32 20.06
N HIS A 136 -2.16 2.89 20.53
CA HIS A 136 -2.39 3.14 21.95
C HIS A 136 -3.89 3.20 22.27
N THR A 137 -4.26 2.97 23.53
CA THR A 137 -5.66 2.91 23.95
C THR A 137 -6.40 4.25 23.84
N GLY A 138 -5.67 5.37 23.90
CA GLY A 138 -6.20 6.72 23.75
C GLY A 138 -6.44 7.19 22.31
N ALA A 139 -6.10 6.38 21.29
CA ALA A 139 -6.30 6.76 19.89
C ALA A 139 -7.81 6.88 19.54
N PRO A 140 -8.16 7.58 18.44
CA PRO A 140 -9.55 7.67 17.97
C PRO A 140 -10.19 6.29 17.77
N VAL A 141 -11.45 6.14 18.20
CA VAL A 141 -12.22 4.89 18.04
C VAL A 141 -12.47 4.58 16.57
N SER A 142 -12.75 5.63 15.79
CA SER A 142 -13.00 5.56 14.35
C SER A 142 -12.13 6.60 13.63
N GLN A 143 -11.70 6.27 12.42
CA GLN A 143 -11.04 7.23 11.54
C GLN A 143 -12.02 7.77 10.51
N ARG A 144 -12.23 9.08 10.51
CA ARG A 144 -13.07 9.76 9.52
C ARG A 144 -12.21 10.26 8.36
N PRO A 145 -12.65 10.07 7.10
CA PRO A 145 -11.92 10.59 5.96
C PRO A 145 -12.05 12.12 5.92
N THR A 146 -10.95 12.80 5.60
CA THR A 146 -10.99 14.24 5.30
C THR A 146 -11.74 14.50 3.99
N PRO A 147 -12.21 15.73 3.72
CA PRO A 147 -12.88 16.04 2.45
C PRO A 147 -12.05 15.67 1.21
N SER A 148 -10.73 15.89 1.25
CA SER A 148 -9.84 15.51 0.16
C SER A 148 -9.69 13.99 0.00
N GLN A 149 -9.68 13.24 1.11
CA GLN A 149 -9.72 11.78 1.06
C GLN A 149 -11.05 11.27 0.50
N VAL A 150 -12.17 11.90 0.83
CA VAL A 150 -13.48 11.54 0.27
C VAL A 150 -13.49 11.71 -1.25
N THR A 151 -13.08 12.86 -1.77
CA THR A 151 -12.98 13.08 -3.23
C THR A 151 -12.08 12.03 -3.88
N LYS A 152 -10.94 11.73 -3.25
CA LYS A 152 -10.00 10.72 -3.76
C LYS A 152 -10.60 9.31 -3.78
N LEU A 153 -11.30 8.91 -2.72
CA LEU A 153 -11.99 7.61 -2.63
C LEU A 153 -13.13 7.52 -3.66
N GLN A 154 -13.89 8.59 -3.85
CA GLN A 154 -14.95 8.64 -4.86
C GLN A 154 -14.40 8.42 -6.27
N ASN A 155 -13.24 9.01 -6.59
CA ASN A 155 -12.56 8.82 -7.87
C ASN A 155 -12.06 7.38 -8.08
N LEU A 156 -11.96 6.56 -7.03
CA LEU A 156 -11.54 5.15 -7.10
C LEU A 156 -12.72 4.17 -7.23
N ILE A 157 -13.97 4.61 -7.01
CA ILE A 157 -15.15 3.75 -7.18
C ILE A 157 -15.20 3.10 -8.58
N PRO A 158 -14.95 3.83 -9.68
CA PRO A 158 -15.01 3.25 -11.02
C PRO A 158 -13.92 2.18 -11.27
N GLU A 159 -12.89 2.09 -10.44
CA GLU A 159 -11.77 1.15 -10.60
C GLU A 159 -12.07 -0.27 -10.12
N ASN A 160 -13.31 -0.52 -9.66
CA ASN A 160 -13.79 -1.85 -9.28
C ASN A 160 -12.90 -2.58 -8.27
N ILE A 161 -12.39 -1.83 -7.27
CA ILE A 161 -11.57 -2.35 -6.17
C ILE A 161 -12.39 -2.66 -4.91
N ASP A 162 -13.62 -3.14 -5.15
CA ASP A 162 -14.67 -3.43 -4.16
C ASP A 162 -15.11 -2.22 -3.31
N LEU A 163 -14.79 -0.99 -3.74
CA LEU A 163 -15.07 0.26 -3.01
C LEU A 163 -16.40 0.86 -3.50
N SER A 164 -17.30 1.17 -2.58
CA SER A 164 -18.63 1.71 -2.90
C SER A 164 -18.88 3.10 -2.28
N ALA A 165 -19.85 3.83 -2.83
CA ALA A 165 -20.31 5.10 -2.27
C ALA A 165 -20.91 4.93 -0.86
N SER A 166 -21.57 3.79 -0.60
CA SER A 166 -22.08 3.44 0.73
C SER A 166 -20.97 3.27 1.76
N ASP A 167 -19.83 2.68 1.38
CA ASP A 167 -18.68 2.56 2.28
C ASP A 167 -18.17 3.95 2.69
N ILE A 168 -18.01 4.85 1.71
CA ILE A 168 -17.53 6.21 1.95
C ILE A 168 -18.50 6.97 2.86
N ALA A 169 -19.80 6.88 2.58
CA ALA A 169 -20.83 7.50 3.41
C ALA A 169 -20.80 6.96 4.86
N ALA A 170 -20.65 5.64 5.04
CA ALA A 170 -20.52 5.04 6.37
C ALA A 170 -19.28 5.57 7.12
N TRP A 171 -18.13 5.71 6.44
CA TRP A 171 -16.92 6.25 7.06
C TRP A 171 -17.03 7.73 7.44
N GLN A 172 -17.81 8.52 6.71
CA GLN A 172 -18.09 9.92 7.06
C GLN A 172 -18.94 10.06 8.33
N GLN A 173 -19.72 9.03 8.69
CA GLN A 173 -20.62 9.03 9.85
C GLN A 173 -20.03 8.31 11.08
N ALA A 174 -18.87 7.64 10.95
CA ALA A 174 -18.29 6.72 11.93
C ALA A 174 -17.71 7.36 13.20
#